data_AF-A0A1I8N202-F1
#
_entry.id   AF-A0A1I8N202-F1
#
_cell.length_a   1.000
_cell.length_b   1.000
_cell.length_c   1.000
_cell.angle_alpha   90.00
_cell.angle_beta   90.00
_cell.angle_gamma   90.00
#
_symmetry.space_group_name_H-M   'P 1'
#
loop_
_entity.id
_entity.type
_entity.pdbx_description
1 polymer ?
#
loop_
_entity_poly.entity_id
_entity_poly.type
_entity_poly.pdbx_seq_one_letter_code
_entity_poly.pdbx_strand_id
1 'polypeptide(L)'
;MQLDLAELLSDGPYKEKYRKDMIDWSDEVRKQDYGYFCKTAMEKAKSEIIIVSDVRRMNDVRYFRETYGDKVVCLRLTCPDPVRIQRGFVYTAGIDDIESECGLDNYNKWDLVLENNNALNFDHLIDIIIQTFAL
;
A
#
# COMPACT_ATOMS: atom_id res chain seq x y z
N MET A 1 16.34 -0.09 -24.51
CA MET A 1 16.76 0.62 -23.29
C MET A 1 16.82 -0.43 -22.18
N GLN A 2 17.96 -0.58 -21.49
CA GLN A 2 18.14 -1.60 -20.45
C GLN A 2 17.88 -0.93 -19.10
N LEU A 3 16.78 -1.30 -18.43
CA LEU A 3 16.44 -0.78 -17.10
C LEU A 3 17.22 -1.56 -16.04
N ASP A 4 17.74 -0.88 -15.03
CA ASP A 4 18.38 -1.51 -13.87
C ASP A 4 17.33 -1.83 -12.79
N LEU A 5 17.06 -3.12 -12.59
CA LEU A 5 16.06 -3.58 -11.63
C LEU A 5 16.44 -3.26 -10.17
N ALA A 6 17.72 -3.31 -9.82
CA ALA A 6 18.16 -3.07 -8.44
C ALA A 6 17.95 -1.60 -8.06
N GLU A 7 18.30 -0.69 -8.97
CA GLU A 7 18.08 0.74 -8.80
C GLU A 7 16.59 1.11 -8.76
N LEU A 8 15.75 0.46 -9.58
CA LEU A 8 14.29 0.66 -9.58
C LEU A 8 13.60 0.17 -8.29
N LEU A 9 14.20 -0.81 -7.60
CA LEU A 9 13.69 -1.30 -6.33
C LEU A 9 14.14 -0.44 -5.13
N SER A 10 15.19 0.38 -5.31
CA SER A 10 15.70 1.30 -4.27
C SER A 10 14.76 2.49 -4.00
N ASP A 11 15.13 3.37 -3.07
CA ASP A 11 14.53 4.68 -2.82
C ASP A 11 15.32 5.84 -3.48
N GLY A 12 16.24 5.52 -4.39
CA GLY A 12 17.15 6.46 -5.02
C GLY A 12 16.54 7.33 -6.14
N PRO A 13 17.25 8.39 -6.56
CA PRO A 13 16.80 9.33 -7.60
C PRO A 13 16.60 8.68 -8.98
N TYR A 14 17.24 7.53 -9.21
CA TYR A 14 17.04 6.74 -10.43
C TYR A 14 15.60 6.26 -10.57
N LYS A 15 14.98 5.83 -9.47
CA LYS A 15 13.58 5.42 -9.44
C LYS A 15 12.65 6.58 -9.71
N GLU A 16 12.88 7.73 -9.07
CA GLU A 16 12.06 8.93 -9.27
C GLU A 16 12.06 9.39 -10.74
N LYS A 17 13.19 9.23 -11.44
CA LYS A 17 13.30 9.54 -12.88
C LYS A 17 12.32 8.74 -13.74
N TYR A 18 12.09 7.47 -13.42
CA TYR A 18 11.22 6.57 -14.20
C TYR A 18 9.85 6.34 -13.53
N ARG A 19 9.62 6.93 -12.35
CA ARG A 19 8.39 6.73 -11.57
C ARG A 19 7.15 7.07 -12.36
N LYS A 20 7.19 8.18 -13.11
CA LYS A 20 6.08 8.60 -13.96
C LYS A 20 5.79 7.57 -15.06
N ASP A 21 6.81 7.16 -15.81
CA ASP A 21 6.64 6.17 -16.88
C ASP A 21 6.12 4.82 -16.34
N MET A 22 6.59 4.42 -15.15
CA MET A 22 6.11 3.23 -14.46
C MET A 22 4.64 3.36 -14.04
N ILE A 23 4.23 4.53 -13.52
CA ILE A 23 2.84 4.81 -13.17
C ILE A 23 1.96 4.72 -14.42
N ASP A 24 2.30 5.48 -15.47
CA ASP A 24 1.54 5.55 -16.71
C ASP A 24 1.37 4.15 -17.35
N TRP A 25 2.46 3.39 -17.46
CA TRP A 25 2.40 2.01 -17.95
C TRP A 25 1.53 1.12 -17.06
N SER A 26 1.70 1.21 -15.74
CA SER A 26 0.97 0.37 -14.79
C SER A 26 -0.53 0.69 -14.78
N ASP A 27 -0.92 1.94 -15.04
CA ASP A 27 -2.31 2.33 -15.17
C ASP A 27 -2.92 1.80 -16.48
N GLU A 28 -2.18 1.80 -17.59
CA GLU A 28 -2.65 1.17 -18.83
C GLU A 28 -2.84 -0.35 -18.69
N VAL A 29 -1.95 -1.04 -17.99
CA VAL A 29 -2.13 -2.47 -17.66
C VAL A 29 -3.40 -2.67 -16.84
N ARG A 30 -3.64 -1.82 -15.83
CA ARG A 30 -4.83 -1.89 -14.96
C ARG A 30 -6.14 -1.58 -15.69
N LYS A 31 -6.12 -0.77 -16.75
CA LYS A 31 -7.31 -0.53 -17.59
C LYS A 31 -7.73 -1.80 -18.34
N GLN A 32 -6.80 -2.66 -18.69
CA GLN A 32 -7.07 -3.94 -19.35
C GLN A 32 -7.44 -5.02 -18.33
N ASP A 33 -6.70 -5.09 -17.23
CA ASP A 33 -6.94 -6.01 -16.11
C ASP A 33 -6.57 -5.34 -14.79
N TYR A 34 -7.59 -4.88 -14.06
CA TYR A 34 -7.41 -4.18 -12.78
C TYR A 34 -6.78 -5.06 -11.70
N GLY A 35 -6.87 -6.38 -11.83
CA GLY A 35 -6.33 -7.36 -10.90
C GLY A 35 -4.95 -7.89 -11.28
N TYR A 36 -4.37 -7.46 -12.42
CA TYR A 36 -3.14 -8.03 -12.97
C TYR A 36 -2.01 -8.15 -11.94
N PHE A 37 -1.68 -7.04 -11.27
CA PHE A 37 -0.58 -7.02 -10.29
C PHE A 37 -0.90 -7.82 -9.04
N CYS A 38 -2.14 -7.76 -8.55
CA CYS A 38 -2.56 -8.53 -7.39
C CYS A 38 -2.48 -10.04 -7.67
N LYS A 39 -2.93 -10.46 -8.86
CA LYS A 39 -2.81 -11.84 -9.33
C LYS A 39 -1.36 -12.29 -9.41
N THR A 40 -0.50 -11.51 -10.09
CA THR A 40 0.93 -11.83 -10.21
C THR A 40 1.63 -11.90 -8.85
N ALA A 41 1.28 -11.03 -7.90
CA ALA A 41 1.82 -11.09 -6.54
C ALA A 41 1.42 -12.39 -5.82
N MET A 42 0.15 -12.80 -5.96
CA MET A 42 -0.37 -14.00 -5.30
C MET A 42 0.13 -15.31 -5.91
N GLU A 43 0.50 -15.35 -7.20
CA GLU A 43 1.07 -16.55 -7.83
C GLU A 43 2.35 -17.06 -7.13
N LYS A 44 3.11 -16.14 -6.51
CA LYS A 44 4.35 -16.46 -5.79
C LYS A 44 4.15 -16.62 -4.28
N ALA A 45 3.02 -16.20 -3.74
CA ALA A 45 2.76 -16.22 -2.32
C ALA A 45 2.32 -17.62 -1.86
N LYS A 46 3.13 -18.25 -0.99
CA LYS A 46 2.86 -19.58 -0.43
C LYS A 46 3.07 -19.56 1.07
N SER A 47 2.05 -19.11 1.78
CA SER A 47 2.00 -19.02 3.23
C SER A 47 0.55 -19.13 3.69
N GLU A 48 0.33 -19.57 4.92
CA GLU A 48 -0.98 -19.56 5.56
C GLU A 48 -1.50 -18.13 5.73
N ILE A 49 -0.61 -17.23 6.15
CA ILE A 49 -0.87 -15.79 6.28
C ILE A 49 -0.04 -15.04 5.22
N ILE A 50 -0.70 -14.18 4.44
CA ILE A 50 -0.09 -13.37 3.39
C ILE A 50 -0.38 -11.90 3.71
N ILE A 51 0.69 -11.11 3.90
CA ILE A 51 0.58 -9.67 4.14
C ILE A 51 0.86 -8.95 2.82
N VAL A 52 -0.15 -8.23 2.32
CA VAL A 52 0.00 -7.34 1.16
C VAL A 52 0.18 -5.93 1.69
N SER A 53 1.43 -5.47 1.71
CA SER A 53 1.79 -4.19 2.36
C SER A 53 1.56 -2.95 1.47
N ASP A 54 1.64 -3.09 0.15
CA ASP A 54 1.61 -1.97 -0.79
C ASP A 54 0.31 -1.90 -1.59
N VAL A 55 -0.82 -1.83 -0.87
CA VAL A 55 -2.16 -1.64 -1.46
C VAL A 55 -2.43 -0.15 -1.59
N ARG A 56 -2.58 0.34 -2.84
CA ARG A 56 -2.66 1.79 -3.12
C ARG A 56 -3.97 2.22 -3.73
N ARG A 57 -4.74 1.31 -4.34
CA ARG A 57 -5.95 1.64 -5.10
C ARG A 57 -7.15 0.84 -4.63
N MET A 58 -8.35 1.42 -4.79
CA MET A 58 -9.62 0.73 -4.50
C MET A 58 -9.78 -0.57 -5.30
N ASN A 59 -9.28 -0.60 -6.54
CA ASN A 59 -9.35 -1.80 -7.38
C ASN A 59 -8.52 -2.96 -6.82
N ASP A 60 -7.41 -2.68 -6.14
CA ASP A 60 -6.60 -3.72 -5.50
C ASP A 60 -7.42 -4.37 -4.36
N VAL A 61 -8.01 -3.55 -3.49
CA VAL A 61 -8.88 -4.01 -2.40
C VAL A 61 -10.07 -4.79 -2.92
N ARG A 62 -10.70 -4.30 -4.00
CA ARG A 62 -11.80 -4.96 -4.68
C ARG A 62 -11.39 -6.34 -5.20
N TYR A 63 -10.25 -6.45 -5.89
CA TYR A 63 -9.73 -7.72 -6.39
C TYR A 63 -9.58 -8.76 -5.27
N PHE A 64 -8.95 -8.38 -4.15
CA PHE A 64 -8.72 -9.30 -3.05
C PHE A 64 -10.05 -9.76 -2.44
N ARG A 65 -10.98 -8.82 -2.17
CA ARG A 65 -12.28 -9.16 -1.59
C ARG A 65 -13.13 -10.04 -2.52
N GLU A 66 -13.14 -9.77 -3.82
CA GLU A 66 -13.85 -10.61 -4.80
C GLU A 66 -13.22 -12.03 -4.91
N THR A 67 -11.90 -12.14 -4.79
CA THR A 67 -11.17 -13.40 -4.99
C THR A 67 -11.14 -14.29 -3.74
N TYR A 68 -10.97 -13.70 -2.56
CA TYR A 68 -10.73 -14.43 -1.30
C TYR A 68 -11.83 -14.24 -0.25
N GLY A 69 -12.80 -13.35 -0.49
CA GLY A 69 -13.97 -13.16 0.37
C GLY A 69 -13.61 -12.83 1.81
N ASP A 70 -14.20 -13.57 2.74
CA ASP A 70 -14.09 -13.35 4.20
C ASP A 70 -12.68 -13.65 4.76
N LYS A 71 -11.76 -14.17 3.93
CA LYS A 71 -10.36 -14.35 4.31
C LYS A 71 -9.56 -13.05 4.22
N VAL A 72 -10.11 -12.02 3.59
CA VAL A 72 -9.43 -10.73 3.42
C VAL A 72 -9.73 -9.83 4.61
N VAL A 73 -8.66 -9.34 5.19
CA VAL A 73 -8.68 -8.36 6.25
C VAL A 73 -7.97 -7.10 5.75
N CYS A 74 -8.64 -5.95 5.87
CA CYS A 74 -8.15 -4.64 5.48
C CYS A 74 -7.78 -3.81 6.71
N LEU A 75 -6.49 -3.59 6.91
CA LEU A 75 -5.95 -2.71 7.94
C LEU A 75 -5.51 -1.37 7.32
N ARG A 76 -5.91 -0.25 7.93
CA ARG A 76 -5.40 1.10 7.60
C ARG A 76 -4.51 1.61 8.73
N LEU A 77 -3.27 1.95 8.38
CA LEU A 77 -2.41 2.77 9.23
C LEU A 77 -2.63 4.24 8.88
N THR A 78 -2.93 5.07 9.90
CA THR A 78 -2.99 6.52 9.78
C THR A 78 -1.89 7.16 10.61
N CYS A 79 -1.48 8.38 10.28
CA CYS A 79 -0.53 9.14 11.06
C CYS A 79 -0.89 10.63 10.91
N PRO A 80 -1.14 11.37 12.00
CA PRO A 80 -1.44 12.79 11.91
C PRO A 80 -0.29 13.58 11.29
N ASP A 81 -0.60 14.56 10.44
CA ASP A 81 0.42 15.39 9.78
C ASP A 81 1.44 16.04 10.74
N PRO A 82 1.07 16.55 11.94
CA PRO A 82 2.05 17.07 12.88
C PRO A 82 3.12 16.05 13.28
N VAL A 83 2.72 14.78 13.43
CA VAL A 83 3.62 13.68 13.78
C VAL A 83 4.50 13.30 12.57
N ARG A 84 3.91 13.30 11.36
CA ARG A 84 4.67 13.06 10.13
C ARG A 84 5.73 14.15 9.92
N ILE A 85 5.37 15.42 10.09
CA ILE A 85 6.29 16.56 9.97
C ILE A 85 7.42 16.45 10.99
N GLN A 86 7.13 16.07 12.23
CA GLN A 86 8.16 15.82 13.25
C GLN A 86 9.16 14.72 12.81
N ARG A 87 8.69 13.74 12.03
CA ARG A 87 9.52 12.66 11.45
C ARG A 87 10.21 13.05 10.14
N GLY A 88 10.14 14.31 9.74
CA GLY A 88 10.79 14.84 8.53
C GLY A 88 9.94 14.76 7.26
N PHE A 89 8.64 14.51 7.37
CA PHE A 89 7.74 14.61 6.21
C PHE A 89 7.63 16.06 5.74
N VAL A 90 7.88 16.28 4.46
CA VAL A 90 7.67 17.55 3.78
C VAL A 90 6.66 17.30 2.66
N TYR A 91 5.48 17.90 2.80
CA TYR A 91 4.45 17.83 1.77
C TYR A 91 4.99 18.35 0.43
N THR A 92 4.88 17.51 -0.61
CA THR A 92 5.36 17.80 -1.95
C THR A 92 4.20 17.68 -2.94
N ALA A 93 3.72 18.84 -3.39
CA ALA A 93 2.63 18.93 -4.35
C ALA A 93 2.96 18.14 -5.63
N GLY A 94 2.00 17.33 -6.09
CA GLY A 94 2.19 16.44 -7.24
C GLY A 94 2.92 15.12 -6.95
N ILE A 95 3.36 14.88 -5.72
CA ILE A 95 3.80 13.56 -5.22
C ILE A 95 2.84 13.03 -4.17
N ASP A 96 2.43 13.88 -3.21
CA ASP A 96 1.49 13.48 -2.15
C ASP A 96 0.02 13.54 -2.57
N ASP A 97 -0.28 14.14 -3.74
CA ASP A 97 -1.67 14.42 -4.19
C ASP A 97 -2.15 13.48 -5.30
N ILE A 98 -1.28 12.57 -5.74
CA ILE A 98 -1.56 11.65 -6.85
C ILE A 98 -2.30 10.41 -6.35
N GLU A 99 -3.03 9.75 -7.26
CA GLU A 99 -3.87 8.60 -6.93
C GLU A 99 -3.09 7.46 -6.25
N SER A 100 -1.78 7.33 -6.49
CA SER A 100 -0.95 6.32 -5.82
C SER A 100 -0.75 6.54 -4.32
N GLU A 101 -1.06 7.74 -3.81
CA GLU A 101 -0.97 8.10 -2.40
C GLU A 101 -2.36 8.34 -1.78
N CYS A 102 -3.30 8.95 -2.52
CA CYS A 102 -4.66 9.26 -2.04
C CYS A 102 -5.75 8.26 -2.46
N GLY A 103 -5.41 7.22 -3.22
CA GLY A 103 -6.37 6.31 -3.87
C GLY A 103 -7.27 5.49 -2.93
N LEU A 104 -7.04 5.58 -1.61
CA LEU A 104 -7.83 4.90 -0.59
C LEU A 104 -8.39 5.85 0.48
N ASP A 105 -8.24 7.17 0.33
CA ASP A 105 -8.68 8.13 1.34
C ASP A 105 -10.21 8.17 1.52
N ASN A 106 -10.94 7.86 0.45
CA ASN A 106 -12.40 7.74 0.49
C ASN A 106 -12.89 6.30 0.80
N TYR A 107 -11.99 5.34 0.98
CA TYR A 107 -12.38 3.97 1.34
C TYR A 107 -12.64 3.88 2.84
N ASN A 108 -13.79 3.32 3.22
CA ASN A 108 -14.29 3.31 4.59
C ASN A 108 -14.61 1.91 5.14
N LYS A 109 -14.38 0.85 4.36
CA LYS A 109 -14.64 -0.54 4.77
C LYS A 109 -13.37 -1.21 5.29
N TRP A 110 -12.70 -0.54 6.22
CA TRP A 110 -11.55 -1.08 6.94
C TRP A 110 -12.02 -1.97 8.08
N ASP A 111 -11.36 -3.11 8.28
CA ASP A 111 -11.64 -4.01 9.39
C ASP A 111 -10.91 -3.53 10.66
N LEU A 112 -9.78 -2.83 10.50
CA LEU A 112 -9.06 -2.16 11.57
C LEU A 112 -8.42 -0.86 11.08
N VAL A 113 -8.54 0.22 11.85
CA VAL A 113 -7.82 1.47 11.64
C VAL A 113 -6.94 1.73 12.85
N LEU A 114 -5.64 1.87 12.64
CA LEU A 114 -4.67 2.14 13.70
C LEU A 114 -3.95 3.46 13.42
N GLU A 115 -3.92 4.31 14.44
CA GLU A 115 -3.24 5.59 14.36
C GLU A 115 -1.83 5.50 14.97
N ASN A 116 -0.82 5.72 14.14
CA ASN A 116 0.57 5.82 14.53
C ASN A 116 0.89 7.26 14.94
N ASN A 117 0.42 7.68 16.12
CA ASN A 117 0.54 9.05 16.63
C ASN A 117 1.60 9.23 17.74
N ASN A 118 2.53 8.29 17.91
CA ASN A 118 3.49 8.21 19.03
C ASN A 118 2.87 8.01 20.44
N ALA A 119 1.55 7.88 20.59
CA ALA A 119 0.93 7.65 21.91
C ALA A 119 1.04 6.18 22.35
N LEU A 120 1.05 5.25 21.39
CA LEU A 120 1.23 3.82 21.62
C LEU A 120 2.64 3.39 21.19
N ASN A 121 3.25 2.51 21.99
CA ASN A 121 4.47 1.81 21.57
C ASN A 121 4.15 0.93 20.33
N PHE A 122 5.13 0.80 19.44
CA PHE A 122 5.10 -0.09 18.29
C PHE A 122 4.70 -1.52 18.65
N ASP A 123 5.23 -2.06 19.75
CA ASP A 123 4.90 -3.41 20.22
C ASP A 123 3.40 -3.55 20.53
N HIS A 124 2.81 -2.53 21.18
CA HIS A 124 1.36 -2.53 21.46
C HIS A 124 0.52 -2.44 20.17
N LEU A 125 0.99 -1.71 19.16
CA LEU A 125 0.28 -1.66 17.87
C LEU A 125 0.30 -3.03 17.19
N ILE A 126 1.43 -3.75 17.25
CA ILE A 126 1.53 -5.12 16.73
C ILE A 126 0.62 -6.07 17.51
N ASP A 127 0.62 -5.99 18.84
CA ASP A 127 -0.22 -6.84 19.68
C ASP A 127 -1.70 -6.67 19.34
N ILE A 128 -2.16 -5.44 19.09
CA ILE A 128 -3.54 -5.18 18.66
C ILE A 128 -3.82 -5.89 17.33
N ILE A 129 -2.90 -5.86 16.36
CA ILE A 129 -3.07 -6.53 15.06
C ILE A 129 -3.19 -8.04 15.24
N ILE A 130 -2.27 -8.64 16.00
CA ILE A 130 -2.24 -10.09 16.27
C ILE A 130 -3.54 -10.52 16.96
N GLN A 131 -3.95 -9.81 18.01
CA GLN A 131 -5.16 -10.11 18.77
C GLN A 131 -6.43 -9.94 17.93
N THR A 132 -6.51 -8.87 17.13
CA THR A 132 -7.70 -8.56 16.31
C THR A 132 -7.93 -9.62 15.24
N PHE A 133 -6.85 -10.14 14.65
CA PHE A 133 -6.94 -11.10 13.55
C PHE A 133 -6.65 -12.55 13.96
N ALA A 134 -6.50 -12.79 15.26
CA ALA A 134 -6.18 -14.10 15.83
C ALA A 134 -5.01 -14.80 15.11
N LEU A 135 -4.00 -14.02 14.75
CA LEU A 135 -2.77 -14.48 14.09
C LEU A 135 -1.82 -15.16 15.09
#